data_AF-A0A3A9GHI7-F1
#
_entry.id   AF-A0A3A9GHI7-F1
#
_cell.length_a   1.000
_cell.length_b   1.000
_cell.length_c   1.000
_cell.angle_alpha   90.00
_cell.angle_beta   90.00
_cell.angle_gamma   90.00
#
_symmetry.space_group_name_H-M   'P 1'
#
loop_
_entity.id
_entity.type
_entity.pdbx_description
1 polymer ?
#
loop_
_entity_poly.entity_id
_entity_poly.type
_entity_poly.pdbx_seq_one_letter_code
_entity_poly.pdbx_strand_id
1 'polypeptide(L)'
;MGNVYRTRTEFRDGKIVKVAEPSKKHNHQNCTNNSNSRYLSDYPDVLTPTECMNILSIGRNAIYTLLQNDVLKSVKIGKQYRIPKSSLENYLKLCYSSNCIDNSASA
;
A
#
# COMPACT_ATOMS: atom_id res chain seq x y z
N MET A 1 11.30 22.02 -7.79
CA MET A 1 11.76 20.63 -7.51
C MET A 1 13.25 20.55 -7.79
N GLY A 2 14.10 20.25 -6.79
CA GLY A 2 15.54 20.14 -6.98
C GLY A 2 15.99 18.69 -7.07
N ASN A 3 16.81 18.35 -8.06
CA ASN A 3 17.48 17.05 -8.13
C ASN A 3 18.57 16.98 -7.04
N VAL A 4 18.58 15.91 -6.24
CA VAL A 4 19.60 15.68 -5.21
C VAL A 4 20.78 14.95 -5.86
N TYR A 5 21.87 15.66 -6.11
CA TYR A 5 23.11 15.11 -6.64
C TYR A 5 24.08 14.77 -5.51
N ARG A 6 24.75 13.61 -5.59
CA ARG A 6 25.87 13.28 -4.71
C ARG A 6 27.15 13.44 -5.52
N THR A 7 28.09 14.24 -5.01
CA THR A 7 29.41 14.39 -5.61
C THR A 7 30.35 13.38 -4.96
N ARG A 8 30.95 12.50 -5.77
CA ARG A 8 32.02 11.61 -5.33
C ARG A 8 33.34 12.21 -5.80
N THR A 9 34.32 12.20 -4.91
CA THR A 9 35.69 12.65 -5.22
C THR A 9 36.51 11.43 -5.62
N GLU A 10 37.05 11.43 -6.83
CA GLU A 10 37.90 10.36 -7.35
C GLU A 10 39.30 10.92 -7.70
N PHE A 11 40.32 10.07 -7.67
CA PHE A 11 41.67 10.43 -8.10
C PHE A 11 41.97 9.69 -9.41
N ARG A 12 42.17 10.44 -10.51
CA ARG A 12 42.61 9.89 -11.81
C ARG A 12 43.81 10.68 -12.30
N ASP A 13 44.81 9.99 -12.83
CA ASP A 13 46.04 10.59 -13.38
C ASP A 13 46.73 11.58 -12.43
N GLY A 14 46.78 11.24 -11.14
CA GLY A 14 47.39 12.10 -10.11
C GLY A 14 46.57 13.34 -9.73
N LYS A 15 45.33 13.49 -10.23
CA LYS A 15 44.46 14.65 -9.98
C LYS A 15 43.15 14.27 -9.30
N ILE A 16 42.73 15.11 -8.35
CA ILE A 16 41.42 15.05 -7.71
C ILE A 16 40.35 15.56 -8.68
N VAL A 17 39.36 14.73 -8.99
CA VAL A 17 38.21 15.09 -9.84
C VAL A 17 36.90 14.88 -9.08
N LYS A 18 35.98 15.85 -9.20
CA LYS A 18 34.62 15.76 -8.67
C LYS A 18 33.69 15.22 -9.75
N VAL A 19 33.26 13.98 -9.59
CA VAL A 19 32.29 13.35 -10.50
C VAL A 19 30.90 13.46 -9.90
N ALA A 20 29.95 13.94 -10.71
CA ALA A 20 28.54 14.04 -10.31
C ALA A 20 27.84 12.73 -10.70
N GLU A 21 27.47 11.93 -9.71
CA GLU A 21 26.71 10.71 -9.94
C GLU A 21 25.22 10.98 -9.72
N PRO A 22 24.33 10.64 -10.68
CA PRO A 22 22.89 10.74 -10.46
C PRO A 22 22.50 9.73 -9.38
N SER A 23 21.99 10.23 -8.25
CA SER A 23 21.51 9.38 -7.17
C SER A 23 20.28 8.62 -7.66
N LYS A 24 20.43 7.32 -7.96
CA LYS A 24 19.31 6.43 -8.30
C LYS A 24 18.41 6.37 -7.08
N LYS A 25 17.20 6.94 -7.17
CA LYS A 25 16.12 6.61 -6.23
C LYS A 25 15.99 5.09 -6.29
N HIS A 26 16.27 4.39 -5.19
CA HIS A 26 15.91 2.99 -5.10
C HIS A 26 14.39 2.94 -5.22
N ASN A 27 13.93 2.62 -6.42
CA ASN A 27 12.56 2.21 -6.66
C ASN A 27 12.46 0.84 -5.99
N HIS A 28 11.82 0.80 -4.82
CA HIS A 28 11.42 -0.45 -4.20
C HIS A 28 10.32 -1.05 -5.09
N GLN A 29 10.73 -1.71 -6.18
CA GLN A 29 9.83 -2.49 -7.01
C GLN A 29 9.36 -3.66 -6.15
N ASN A 30 8.12 -3.57 -5.68
CA ASN A 30 7.49 -4.71 -5.06
C ASN A 30 7.20 -5.74 -6.16
N CYS A 31 7.99 -6.80 -6.20
CA CYS A 31 7.83 -7.91 -7.14
C CYS A 31 6.51 -8.63 -6.82
N THR A 32 5.45 -8.29 -7.56
CA THR A 32 4.11 -8.85 -7.37
C THR A 32 3.86 -9.99 -8.36
N ASN A 33 3.81 -11.22 -7.85
CA ASN A 33 3.23 -12.37 -8.54
C ASN A 33 1.82 -12.63 -7.99
N ASN A 34 0.81 -11.89 -8.44
CA ASN A 34 -0.55 -12.44 -8.56
C ASN A 34 -1.45 -11.50 -9.37
N SER A 35 -2.36 -12.11 -10.11
CA SER A 35 -3.44 -11.57 -10.94
C SER A 35 -4.29 -10.53 -10.19
N ASN A 36 -3.81 -9.29 -10.15
CA ASN A 36 -4.46 -8.20 -9.41
C ASN A 36 -5.58 -7.57 -10.22
N SER A 37 -6.72 -7.34 -9.55
CA SER A 37 -7.76 -6.41 -9.99
C SER A 37 -7.11 -5.10 -10.42
N ARG A 38 -7.24 -4.75 -11.70
CA ARG A 38 -6.74 -3.51 -12.34
C ARG A 38 -6.97 -2.22 -11.53
N TYR A 39 -7.96 -2.21 -10.63
CA TYR A 39 -8.31 -1.07 -9.78
C TYR A 39 -7.36 -0.86 -8.57
N LEU A 40 -6.71 -1.91 -8.07
CA LEU A 40 -5.79 -1.84 -6.92
C LEU A 40 -4.30 -1.71 -7.31
N SER A 41 -4.03 -1.62 -8.61
CA SER A 41 -2.66 -1.61 -9.16
C SER A 41 -1.88 -0.33 -8.81
N ASP A 42 -2.58 0.79 -8.64
CA ASP A 42 -1.96 2.10 -8.37
C ASP A 42 -1.53 2.26 -6.90
N TYR A 43 -2.14 1.48 -6.00
CA TYR A 43 -1.84 1.57 -4.57
C TYR A 43 -0.61 0.74 -4.17
N PRO A 44 0.11 1.09 -3.09
CA PRO A 44 1.16 0.25 -2.52
C PRO A 44 0.57 -1.00 -1.84
N ASP A 45 1.31 -2.10 -1.79
CA ASP A 45 0.87 -3.35 -1.13
C ASP A 45 0.45 -3.20 0.33
N VAL A 46 0.94 -2.14 0.97
CA VAL A 46 0.58 -1.76 2.32
C VAL A 46 -0.05 -0.37 2.31
N LEU A 47 -1.30 -0.30 2.71
CA LEU A 47 -2.14 0.88 2.73
C LEU A 47 -2.08 1.57 4.09
N THR A 48 -2.24 2.88 4.08
CA THR A 48 -2.56 3.69 5.26
C THR A 48 -4.07 3.70 5.53
N PRO A 49 -4.51 4.06 6.75
CA PRO A 49 -5.94 4.23 7.03
C PRO A 49 -6.61 5.21 6.07
N THR A 50 -5.89 6.27 5.66
CA THR A 50 -6.37 7.27 4.71
C THR A 50 -6.64 6.69 3.34
N GLU A 51 -5.73 5.87 2.82
CA GLU A 51 -5.93 5.18 1.54
C GLU A 51 -7.07 4.18 1.63
N CYS A 52 -7.16 3.41 2.73
CA CYS A 52 -8.28 2.48 2.93
C CYS A 52 -9.63 3.18 3.00
N MET A 53 -9.72 4.36 3.64
CA MET A 53 -10.94 5.18 3.64
C MET A 53 -11.34 5.57 2.21
N ASN A 54 -10.37 5.93 1.38
CA ASN A 54 -10.62 6.34 -0.01
C ASN A 54 -11.05 5.15 -0.90
N ILE A 55 -10.52 3.96 -0.64
CA ILE A 55 -10.85 2.73 -1.38
C ILE A 55 -12.23 2.20 -1.00
N LEU A 56 -12.54 2.16 0.31
CA LEU A 56 -13.81 1.65 0.82
C LEU A 56 -14.92 2.72 0.86
N SER A 57 -14.58 3.98 0.61
CA SER A 57 -15.47 5.13 0.76
C SER A 57 -16.12 5.22 2.14
N ILE A 58 -15.34 4.95 3.20
CA ILE A 58 -15.82 5.01 4.59
C ILE A 58 -15.15 6.13 5.38
N GLY A 59 -15.86 6.64 6.38
CA GLY A 59 -15.35 7.70 7.26
C GLY A 59 -14.29 7.21 8.26
N ARG A 60 -13.58 8.17 8.86
CA ARG A 60 -12.54 7.94 9.88
C ARG A 60 -13.02 7.06 11.03
N ASN A 61 -14.19 7.35 11.59
CA ASN A 61 -14.67 6.59 12.74
C ASN A 61 -14.87 5.12 12.37
N ALA A 62 -15.48 4.84 11.22
CA ALA A 62 -15.69 3.49 10.73
C ALA A 62 -14.37 2.73 10.51
N ILE A 63 -13.38 3.35 9.84
CA ILE A 63 -12.09 2.69 9.59
C ILE A 63 -11.40 2.32 10.91
N TYR A 64 -11.36 3.24 11.88
CA TYR A 64 -10.70 2.98 13.16
C TYR A 64 -11.46 1.96 13.99
N THR A 65 -12.79 1.95 13.96
CA THR A 65 -13.60 0.89 14.57
C THR A 65 -13.28 -0.46 13.94
N LEU A 66 -13.18 -0.57 12.61
CA LEU A 66 -12.83 -1.83 11.93
C LEU A 66 -11.42 -2.32 12.29
N LEU A 67 -10.46 -1.40 12.41
CA LEU A 67 -9.08 -1.71 12.81
C LEU A 67 -8.97 -2.10 14.28
N GLN A 68 -9.71 -1.42 15.17
CA GLN A 68 -9.68 -1.69 16.61
C GLN A 68 -10.38 -2.99 16.97
N ASN A 69 -11.45 -3.36 16.24
CA ASN A 69 -12.15 -4.63 16.42
C ASN A 69 -11.50 -5.79 15.66
N ASP A 70 -10.35 -5.58 15.00
CA ASP A 70 -9.63 -6.58 14.20
C ASP A 70 -10.46 -7.25 13.08
N VAL A 71 -11.58 -6.61 12.69
CA VAL A 71 -12.45 -7.03 11.58
C VAL A 71 -11.69 -6.88 10.27
N LEU A 72 -10.91 -5.79 10.15
CA LEU A 72 -10.00 -5.57 9.04
C LEU A 72 -8.57 -5.83 9.52
N LYS A 73 -7.96 -6.92 9.03
CA LYS A 73 -6.61 -7.33 9.44
C LYS A 73 -5.57 -6.26 9.13
N SER A 74 -4.90 -5.76 10.17
CA SER A 74 -3.91 -4.69 10.06
C SER A 74 -2.75 -4.90 11.03
N VAL A 75 -1.61 -4.27 10.72
CA VAL A 75 -0.42 -4.27 11.57
C VAL A 75 -0.25 -2.87 12.15
N LYS A 76 -0.23 -2.77 13.48
CA LYS A 76 0.06 -1.52 14.18
C LYS A 76 1.57 -1.37 14.37
N ILE A 77 2.15 -0.35 13.75
CA ILE A 77 3.57 -0.01 13.87
C ILE A 77 3.68 1.31 14.62
N GLY A 78 3.98 1.22 15.92
CA GLY A 78 3.98 2.36 16.83
C GLY A 78 2.60 3.02 16.92
N LYS A 79 2.48 4.25 16.40
CA LYS A 79 1.24 5.04 16.37
C LYS A 79 0.45 4.90 15.07
N GLN A 80 1.01 4.25 14.05
CA GLN A 80 0.40 4.16 12.73
C GLN A 80 -0.11 2.75 12.45
N TYR A 81 -1.23 2.65 11.74
CA TYR A 81 -1.73 1.39 11.21
C TYR A 81 -1.25 1.19 9.77
N ARG A 82 -0.98 -0.06 9.43
CA ARG A 82 -0.58 -0.52 8.10
C ARG A 82 -1.48 -1.67 7.71
N ILE A 83 -2.16 -1.53 6.58
CA ILE A 83 -3.22 -2.44 6.15
C ILE A 83 -2.77 -3.10 4.84
N PRO A 84 -2.42 -4.39 4.85
CA PRO A 84 -2.07 -5.10 3.62
C PRO A 84 -3.25 -5.13 2.64
N LYS A 85 -2.97 -5.02 1.33
CA LYS A 85 -4.01 -5.19 0.28
C LYS A 85 -4.78 -6.50 0.42
N SER A 86 -4.07 -7.59 0.68
CA SER A 86 -4.65 -8.93 0.85
C SER A 86 -5.72 -8.97 1.96
N SER A 87 -5.53 -8.21 3.05
CA SER A 87 -6.52 -8.08 4.11
C SER A 87 -7.83 -7.45 3.63
N LEU A 88 -7.73 -6.45 2.75
CA LEU A 88 -8.89 -5.74 2.21
C LEU A 88 -9.65 -6.61 1.22
N GLU A 89 -8.95 -7.34 0.35
CA GLU A 89 -9.56 -8.32 -0.54
C GLU A 89 -10.27 -9.42 0.23
N ASN A 90 -9.65 -9.92 1.29
CA ASN A 90 -10.26 -10.93 2.16
C ASN A 90 -11.51 -10.40 2.84
N TYR A 91 -11.46 -9.17 3.36
CA TYR A 91 -12.63 -8.50 3.96
C TYR A 91 -13.80 -8.40 2.97
N LEU A 92 -13.54 -7.94 1.74
CA LEU A 92 -14.58 -7.85 0.71
C LEU A 92 -15.16 -9.21 0.33
N LYS A 93 -14.32 -10.24 0.17
CA LYS A 93 -14.78 -11.62 -0.09
C LYS A 93 -15.73 -12.12 0.99
N LEU A 94 -15.39 -11.88 2.26
CA LEU A 94 -16.25 -12.24 3.39
C LEU A 94 -17.59 -11.49 3.32
N CYS A 95 -17.58 -10.18 3.05
CA CYS A 95 -18.80 -9.40 2.89
C CYS A 95 -19.71 -9.91 1.75
N TYR A 96 -19.14 -10.30 0.60
CA TYR A 96 -19.94 -10.82 -0.51
C TYR A 96 -20.51 -12.21 -0.23
N SER A 97 -19.79 -13.05 0.50
CA SER A 97 -20.26 -14.40 0.84
C SER A 97 -21.44 -14.39 1.83
N SER A 98 -21.64 -13.31 2.58
CA SER A 98 -22.72 -13.17 3.57
C SER A 98 -24.00 -12.54 3.01
N ASN A 99 -24.02 -12.11 1.73
CA ASN A 99 -25.28 -11.78 1.06
C ASN A 99 -25.99 -13.09 0.72
N CYS A 100 -26.72 -13.66 1.68
CA CYS A 100 -27.72 -14.66 1.39
C CYS A 100 -28.73 -14.04 0.43
N ILE A 101 -28.70 -14.45 -0.84
CA ILE A 101 -29.78 -14.19 -1.78
C ILE A 101 -30.88 -15.18 -1.42
N ASP A 102 -31.76 -14.81 -0.50
CA ASP A 102 -33.02 -15.52 -0.27
C ASP A 102 -33.96 -15.26 -1.46
N ASN A 103 -33.80 -16.02 -2.53
CA ASN A 103 -34.82 -16.20 -3.56
C ASN A 103 -35.38 -17.62 -3.50
N SER A 104 -35.65 -18.14 -2.31
CA SER A 104 -36.05 -19.55 -2.12
C SER A 104 -37.31 -19.76 -1.26
N ALA A 105 -38.20 -18.77 -1.15
CA ALA A 105 -39.49 -18.94 -0.45
C ALA A 105 -40.69 -18.35 -1.23
N SER A 106 -40.73 -18.55 -2.55
CA SER A 106 -41.99 -18.47 -3.31
C SER A 106 -42.10 -19.68 -4.24
N ALA A 107 -42.62 -20.77 -3.72
CA ALA A 107 -43.20 -21.88 -4.46
C ALA A 107 -44.49 -22.29 -3.77
#